data_AF-A0A2X4U632-F1
#
_entry.id   AF-A0A2X4U632-F1
#
_cell.length_a   1.000
_cell.length_b   1.000
_cell.length_c   1.000
_cell.angle_alpha   90.00
_cell.angle_beta   90.00
_cell.angle_gamma   90.00
#
_symmetry.space_group_name_H-M   'P 1'
#
loop_
_entity.id
_entity.type
_entity.pdbx_description
1 polymer ?
#
loop_
_entity_poly.entity_id
_entity_poly.type
_entity_poly.pdbx_seq_one_letter_code
_entity_poly.pdbx_strand_id
1 'polypeptide(L)'
;MGLWPRCLKDGLMSEVLRNDIFRFSSELPVQQGFYRLCKFKPENPQFFLPNLLVTKAKSDSQLPAYFTDNILSKELFDSIEDGDIGIVNNGNMLRVILSRRANHNTVLVTERCNNSCLFCSQPPKTGNDDWLLSQSALAIASFSLNGVVGVSGESLYCMVTISCTL
;
A
#
# COMPACT_ATOMS: atom_id res chain seq x y z
N MET A 1 1.89 46.05 -25.00
CA MET A 1 0.49 45.76 -24.59
C MET A 1 0.27 44.27 -24.84
N GLY A 2 0.00 43.39 -23.87
CA GLY A 2 -0.20 43.57 -22.44
C GLY A 2 0.43 42.41 -21.66
N LEU A 3 0.96 42.76 -20.49
CA LEU A 3 1.39 41.80 -19.46
C LEU A 3 0.14 41.18 -18.83
N TRP A 4 0.09 39.84 -18.78
CA TRP A 4 -0.83 39.15 -17.88
C TRP A 4 -0.15 38.97 -16.51
N PRO A 5 -0.81 39.34 -15.40
CA PRO A 5 -0.23 39.30 -14.08
C PRO A 5 -0.13 37.86 -13.55
N ARG A 6 0.97 37.60 -12.84
CA ARG A 6 1.19 36.43 -11.99
C ARG A 6 0.04 36.31 -10.98
N CYS A 7 -0.75 35.24 -11.06
CA CYS A 7 -1.44 34.73 -9.89
C CYS A 7 -0.48 33.80 -9.13
N LEU A 8 0.38 34.41 -8.31
CA LEU A 8 0.85 33.78 -7.08
C LEU A 8 -0.38 33.58 -6.20
N LYS A 9 -0.79 32.33 -6.00
CA LYS A 9 -1.57 31.96 -4.82
C LYS A 9 -0.71 31.03 -4.00
N ASP A 10 -0.11 31.64 -2.99
CA ASP A 10 0.40 30.98 -1.80
C ASP A 10 -0.66 30.01 -1.27
N GLY A 11 -0.24 28.76 -1.23
CA GLY A 11 -0.95 27.62 -0.70
C GLY A 11 0.06 26.51 -0.78
N LEU A 12 1.08 26.58 0.08
CA LEU A 12 2.02 25.48 0.30
C LEU A 12 1.21 24.32 0.89
N MET A 13 0.48 23.61 0.03
CA MET A 13 0.31 22.17 0.20
C MET A 13 1.75 21.69 0.26
N SER A 14 2.28 21.44 1.45
CA SER A 14 3.40 20.53 1.54
C SER A 14 2.86 19.24 0.97
N GLU A 15 3.06 19.02 -0.33
CA GLU A 15 3.10 17.68 -0.89
C GLU A 15 4.23 17.00 -0.13
N VAL A 16 3.89 16.48 1.04
CA VAL A 16 4.74 15.57 1.79
C VAL A 16 4.78 14.36 0.89
N LEU A 17 5.78 14.32 -0.01
CA LEU A 17 6.14 13.13 -0.75
C LEU A 17 6.47 12.09 0.30
N ARG A 18 5.47 11.30 0.66
CA ARG A 18 5.63 10.21 1.59
C ARG A 18 6.40 9.14 0.83
N ASN A 19 7.62 8.88 1.26
CA ASN A 19 8.37 7.78 0.71
C ASN A 19 7.56 6.50 0.95
N ASP A 20 7.17 5.82 -0.13
CA ASP A 20 6.43 4.57 -0.11
C ASP A 20 7.34 3.39 -0.44
N ILE A 21 8.55 3.63 -0.94
CA ILE A 21 9.51 2.60 -1.35
C ILE A 21 10.70 2.59 -0.40
N PHE A 22 10.95 1.43 0.21
CA PHE A 22 12.00 1.24 1.18
C PHE A 22 12.88 0.07 0.78
N ARG A 23 14.17 0.16 1.13
CA ARG A 23 15.08 -0.98 1.09
C ARG A 23 15.21 -1.55 2.50
N PHE A 24 15.34 -2.87 2.57
CA PHE A 24 15.52 -3.57 3.83
C PHE A 24 16.65 -4.59 3.76
N SER A 25 17.07 -5.09 4.91
CA SER A 25 17.99 -6.21 5.04
C SER A 25 17.32 -7.33 5.84
N SER A 26 17.52 -8.58 5.45
CA SER A 26 16.99 -9.75 6.16
C SER A 26 18.04 -10.86 6.21
N GLU A 27 17.95 -11.73 7.20
CA GLU A 27 18.87 -12.87 7.34
C GLU A 27 18.49 -14.02 6.42
N LEU A 28 17.18 -14.20 6.21
CA LEU A 28 16.60 -15.14 5.26
C LEU A 28 15.97 -14.38 4.09
N PRO A 29 15.96 -14.95 2.87
CA PRO A 29 15.29 -14.35 1.74
C PRO A 29 13.78 -14.33 1.98
N VAL A 30 13.21 -13.12 2.04
CA VAL A 30 11.75 -12.93 2.16
C VAL A 30 11.12 -13.17 0.79
N GLN A 31 10.05 -13.96 0.76
CA GLN A 31 9.34 -14.25 -0.49
C GLN A 31 8.67 -13.00 -1.05
N GLN A 32 8.52 -12.95 -2.38
CA GLN A 32 7.76 -11.89 -3.03
C GLN A 32 6.28 -12.04 -2.68
N GLY A 33 5.61 -10.95 -2.28
CA GLY A 33 4.20 -11.01 -1.95
C GLY A 33 3.70 -9.82 -1.15
N PHE A 34 2.44 -9.92 -0.74
CA PHE A 34 1.75 -8.94 0.10
C PHE A 34 1.91 -9.34 1.57
N TYR A 35 2.27 -8.38 2.40
CA TYR A 35 2.53 -8.59 3.81
C TYR A 35 1.85 -7.53 4.65
N ARG A 36 1.39 -7.95 5.82
CA ARG A 36 0.97 -7.05 6.89
C ARG A 36 2.18 -6.67 7.73
N LEU A 37 2.54 -5.39 7.74
CA LEU A 37 3.71 -4.87 8.44
C LEU A 37 3.39 -4.68 9.92
N CYS A 38 4.27 -5.19 10.78
CA CYS A 38 4.08 -5.15 12.23
C CYS A 38 5.39 -4.75 12.91
N LYS A 39 5.30 -3.91 13.94
CA LYS A 39 6.38 -3.59 14.89
C LYS A 39 6.22 -4.38 16.18
N PHE A 40 4.97 -4.65 16.58
CA PHE A 40 4.63 -5.38 17.81
C PHE A 40 3.78 -6.62 17.54
N LYS A 41 3.55 -7.42 18.59
CA LYS A 41 2.68 -8.59 18.54
C LYS A 41 1.24 -8.16 18.17
N PRO A 42 0.62 -8.76 17.14
CA PRO A 42 -0.76 -8.43 16.79
C PRO A 42 -1.75 -8.95 17.85
N GLU A 43 -2.72 -8.12 18.22
CA GLU A 43 -3.72 -8.42 19.27
C GLU A 43 -4.82 -9.38 18.81
N ASN A 44 -5.20 -9.34 17.52
CA ASN A 44 -6.23 -10.22 16.96
C ASN A 44 -5.87 -10.60 15.52
N PRO A 45 -5.22 -11.75 15.30
CA PRO A 45 -4.68 -12.04 13.99
C PRO A 45 -5.76 -12.68 13.11
N GLN A 46 -6.60 -11.87 12.47
CA GLN A 46 -7.28 -12.32 11.26
C GLN A 46 -6.23 -12.36 10.15
N PHE A 47 -5.67 -13.55 9.93
CA PHE A 47 -4.56 -13.78 9.02
C PHE A 47 -5.04 -13.88 7.55
N PHE A 48 -5.41 -12.76 6.94
CA PHE A 48 -5.65 -12.73 5.48
C PHE A 48 -4.33 -12.60 4.70
N LEU A 49 -3.31 -11.98 5.30
CA LEU A 49 -1.95 -11.85 4.76
C LEU A 49 -0.90 -12.29 5.80
N PRO A 50 0.28 -12.79 5.35
CA PRO A 50 1.40 -13.08 6.22
C PRO A 50 1.90 -11.82 6.95
N ASN A 51 2.26 -11.95 8.22
CA ASN A 51 2.81 -10.83 8.98
C ASN A 51 4.32 -10.76 8.81
N LEU A 52 4.82 -9.55 8.54
CA LEU A 52 6.23 -9.24 8.42
C LEU A 52 6.66 -8.35 9.58
N LEU A 53 7.60 -8.83 10.39
CA LEU A 53 8.16 -8.06 11.49
C LEU A 53 9.17 -7.04 10.95
N VAL A 54 8.98 -5.77 11.31
CA VAL A 54 9.90 -4.69 10.96
C VAL A 54 10.64 -4.24 12.21
N THR A 55 11.97 -4.26 12.17
CA THR A 55 12.83 -3.88 13.29
C THR A 55 13.82 -2.77 12.92
N LYS A 56 14.25 -1.99 13.92
CA LYS A 56 15.30 -0.96 13.75
C LYS A 56 16.71 -1.50 13.93
N ALA A 57 16.85 -2.56 14.72
CA ALA A 57 18.12 -3.17 15.10
C ALA A 57 17.96 -4.69 15.09
N LYS A 58 19.06 -5.41 14.87
CA LYS A 58 19.07 -6.86 14.98
C LYS A 58 18.64 -7.26 16.39
N SER A 59 17.55 -8.02 16.47
CA SER A 59 17.08 -8.63 17.70
C SER A 59 17.38 -10.13 17.65
N ASP A 60 18.14 -10.65 18.61
CA ASP A 60 18.48 -12.08 18.75
C ASP A 60 17.30 -12.94 19.22
N SER A 61 16.13 -12.34 19.45
CA SER A 61 14.93 -13.06 19.85
C SER A 61 14.41 -13.93 18.70
N GLN A 62 14.21 -15.23 18.98
CA GLN A 62 13.55 -16.16 18.06
C GLN A 62 12.26 -15.57 17.52
N LEU A 63 12.07 -15.65 16.19
CA LEU A 63 10.88 -15.19 15.52
C LEU A 63 9.65 -15.94 16.05
N PRO A 64 8.69 -15.24 16.67
CA PRO A 64 7.45 -15.86 17.10
C PRO A 64 6.66 -16.43 15.93
N ALA A 65 5.91 -17.52 16.15
CA ALA A 65 5.18 -18.27 15.11
C ALA A 65 4.11 -17.47 14.33
N TYR A 66 3.77 -16.26 14.79
CA TYR A 66 2.81 -15.37 14.13
C TYR A 66 3.44 -14.43 13.09
N PHE A 67 4.77 -14.41 12.98
CA PHE A 67 5.50 -13.71 11.91
C PHE A 67 6.08 -14.72 10.93
N THR A 68 5.92 -14.44 9.65
CA THR A 68 6.52 -15.25 8.58
C THR A 68 8.02 -14.97 8.49
N ASP A 69 8.40 -13.69 8.56
CA ASP A 69 9.79 -13.24 8.41
C ASP A 69 10.06 -11.97 9.23
N ASN A 70 11.34 -11.61 9.35
CA ASN A 70 11.82 -10.37 9.97
C ASN A 70 12.68 -9.58 8.97
N ILE A 71 12.43 -8.28 8.88
CA ILE A 71 13.21 -7.33 8.10
C ILE A 71 13.76 -6.20 8.97
N LEU A 72 14.98 -5.79 8.65
CA LEU A 72 15.70 -4.70 9.29
C LEU A 72 15.69 -3.49 8.37
N SER A 73 15.03 -2.42 8.79
CA SER A 73 15.08 -1.11 8.13
C SER A 73 14.61 -0.02 9.08
N LYS A 74 15.53 0.88 9.45
CA LYS A 74 15.22 2.02 10.33
C LYS A 74 14.24 2.99 9.69
N GLU A 75 14.48 3.33 8.43
CA GLU A 75 13.64 4.26 7.66
C GLU A 75 12.21 3.73 7.51
N LEU A 76 12.08 2.43 7.16
CA LEU A 76 10.77 1.79 7.07
C LEU A 76 10.06 1.82 8.42
N PHE A 77 10.73 1.38 9.50
CA PHE A 77 10.14 1.34 10.83
C PHE A 77 9.59 2.71 11.26
N ASP A 78 10.36 3.77 11.03
CA ASP A 78 9.96 5.13 11.41
C ASP A 78 8.80 5.65 10.56
N SER A 79 8.62 5.13 9.33
CA SER A 79 7.60 5.61 8.37
C SER A 79 6.23 4.91 8.44
N ILE A 80 6.18 3.66 8.92
CA ILE A 80 4.95 2.83 8.94
C ILE A 80 4.23 2.88 10.28
N GLU A 81 3.01 2.36 10.33
CA GLU A 81 2.31 1.97 11.56
C GLU A 81 1.96 0.47 11.56
N ASP A 82 1.61 -0.04 12.74
CA ASP A 82 1.21 -1.44 12.90
C ASP A 82 -0.08 -1.74 12.12
N GLY A 83 0.01 -2.76 11.26
CA GLY A 83 -1.08 -3.16 10.38
C GLY A 83 -1.09 -2.43 9.03
N ASP A 84 -0.07 -1.62 8.70
CA ASP A 84 0.15 -1.16 7.33
C ASP A 84 0.37 -2.34 6.38
N ILE A 85 0.00 -2.20 5.10
CA ILE A 85 0.18 -3.25 4.09
C ILE A 85 1.31 -2.87 3.15
N GLY A 86 2.24 -3.79 2.94
CA GLY A 86 3.37 -3.63 2.03
C GLY A 86 3.47 -4.78 1.02
N ILE A 87 4.12 -4.49 -0.10
CA ILE A 87 4.49 -5.47 -1.12
C ILE A 87 6.00 -5.62 -1.10
N VAL A 88 6.47 -6.84 -0.89
CA VAL A 88 7.89 -7.18 -1.05
C VAL A 88 8.14 -7.54 -2.51
N ASN A 89 9.13 -6.91 -3.11
CA ASN A 89 9.62 -7.17 -4.45
C ASN A 89 10.99 -7.86 -4.41
N ASN A 90 11.37 -8.49 -5.53
CA ASN A 90 12.71 -9.08 -5.69
C ASN A 90 13.79 -7.99 -5.52
N GLY A 91 14.80 -8.28 -4.68
CA GLY A 91 15.90 -7.36 -4.41
C GLY A 91 15.77 -6.54 -3.11
N ASN A 92 15.11 -7.11 -2.08
CA ASN A 92 14.97 -6.53 -0.74
C ASN A 92 14.37 -5.12 -0.74
N MET A 93 13.38 -4.92 -1.61
CA MET A 93 12.63 -3.70 -1.74
C MET A 93 11.21 -3.94 -1.26
N LEU A 94 10.69 -3.03 -0.45
CA LEU A 94 9.34 -3.06 0.07
C LEU A 94 8.63 -1.77 -0.32
N ARG A 95 7.43 -1.92 -0.88
CA ARG A 95 6.55 -0.79 -1.19
C ARG A 95 5.34 -0.80 -0.26
N VAL A 96 5.09 0.27 0.47
CA VAL A 96 3.89 0.43 1.31
C VAL A 96 2.73 0.87 0.42
N ILE A 97 1.64 0.09 0.41
CA ILE A 97 0.48 0.34 -0.45
C ILE A 97 -0.74 0.87 0.31
N LEU A 98 -0.91 0.46 1.56
CA LEU A 98 -1.95 0.95 2.45
C LEU A 98 -1.29 1.34 3.75
N SER A 99 -1.52 2.58 4.18
CA SER A 99 -0.95 3.05 5.42
C SER A 99 -1.94 3.83 6.27
N ARG A 100 -1.91 3.56 7.58
CA ARG A 100 -2.78 4.18 8.57
C ARG A 100 -2.50 5.65 8.78
N ARG A 101 -1.28 6.13 8.48
CA ARG A 101 -0.95 7.58 8.50
C ARG A 101 -1.29 8.30 7.20
N ALA A 102 -1.71 7.59 6.15
CA ALA A 102 -2.06 8.24 4.90
C ALA A 102 -3.40 8.95 5.06
N ASN A 103 -3.49 10.19 4.57
CA ASN A 103 -4.75 10.95 4.57
C ASN A 103 -5.83 10.25 3.73
N HIS A 104 -5.40 9.62 2.63
CA HIS A 104 -6.24 8.86 1.73
C HIS A 104 -5.50 7.60 1.29
N ASN A 105 -6.19 6.47 1.28
CA ASN A 105 -5.70 5.21 0.75
C ASN A 105 -6.54 4.84 -0.47
N THR A 106 -5.89 4.43 -1.56
CA THR A 106 -6.58 3.98 -2.78
C THR A 106 -5.93 2.69 -3.27
N VAL A 107 -6.76 1.71 -3.65
CA VAL A 107 -6.31 0.48 -4.31
C VAL A 107 -6.82 0.43 -5.75
N LEU A 108 -6.06 -0.22 -6.62
CA LEU A 108 -6.42 -0.46 -8.02
C LEU A 108 -6.84 -1.92 -8.16
N VAL A 109 -8.10 -2.16 -8.54
CA VAL A 109 -8.64 -3.53 -8.66
C VAL A 109 -8.63 -4.07 -10.08
N THR A 110 -8.60 -3.20 -11.09
CA THR A 110 -8.49 -3.60 -12.49
C THR A 110 -7.99 -2.46 -13.38
N GLU A 111 -7.14 -2.81 -14.33
CA GLU A 111 -6.70 -1.97 -15.44
C GLU A 111 -7.47 -2.22 -16.74
N ARG A 112 -8.37 -3.21 -16.76
CA ARG A 112 -9.21 -3.46 -17.93
C ARG A 112 -10.28 -2.39 -18.02
N CYS A 113 -10.56 -1.92 -19.23
CA CYS A 113 -11.70 -1.07 -19.57
C CYS A 113 -12.48 -1.70 -20.72
N ASN A 114 -13.78 -1.96 -20.54
CA ASN A 114 -14.64 -2.49 -21.59
C ASN A 114 -15.39 -1.40 -22.37
N ASN A 115 -15.17 -0.11 -22.04
CA ASN A 115 -15.88 0.99 -22.63
C ASN A 115 -15.11 1.57 -23.83
N SER A 116 -15.78 1.66 -24.99
CA SER A 116 -15.21 2.24 -26.20
C SER A 116 -15.41 3.76 -26.23
N CYS A 117 -14.71 4.46 -25.34
CA CYS A 117 -14.77 5.92 -25.26
C CYS A 117 -13.99 6.59 -26.40
N LEU A 118 -14.69 7.33 -27.25
CA LEU A 118 -14.12 8.14 -28.34
C LEU A 118 -13.06 9.17 -27.87
N PHE A 119 -13.07 9.55 -26.60
CA PHE A 119 -12.16 10.54 -26.00
C PHE A 119 -11.24 9.97 -24.92
N CYS A 120 -11.18 8.65 -24.75
CA CYS A 120 -10.25 8.09 -23.75
C CYS A 120 -8.81 8.13 -24.27
N SER A 121 -7.91 8.65 -23.44
CA SER A 121 -6.48 8.75 -23.76
C SER A 121 -5.71 7.48 -23.40
N GLN A 122 -6.30 6.55 -22.64
CA GLN A 122 -5.71 5.26 -22.29
C GLN A 122 -6.33 4.14 -23.15
N PRO A 123 -5.54 3.44 -23.98
CA PRO A 123 -6.03 2.30 -24.75
C PRO A 123 -6.41 1.14 -23.81
N PRO A 124 -7.48 0.38 -24.13
CA PRO A 124 -7.92 -0.72 -23.28
C PRO A 124 -6.83 -1.79 -23.18
N LYS A 125 -6.41 -2.09 -21.96
CA LYS A 125 -5.50 -3.21 -21.69
C LYS A 125 -6.29 -4.52 -21.70
N THR A 126 -5.82 -5.48 -22.50
CA THR A 126 -6.44 -6.81 -22.64
C THR A 126 -5.77 -7.89 -21.81
N GLY A 127 -4.71 -7.55 -21.07
CA GLY A 127 -3.99 -8.46 -20.18
C GLY A 127 -4.89 -9.03 -19.08
N ASN A 128 -4.54 -10.23 -18.58
CA ASN A 128 -5.21 -10.76 -17.40
C ASN A 128 -4.69 -10.13 -16.12
N ASP A 129 -5.56 -9.41 -15.41
CA ASP A 129 -5.27 -8.67 -14.19
C ASP A 129 -6.16 -9.08 -13.00
N ASP A 130 -6.84 -10.23 -13.05
CA ASP A 130 -7.73 -10.72 -11.97
C ASP A 130 -7.02 -10.81 -10.60
N TRP A 131 -5.70 -10.94 -10.63
CA TRP A 131 -4.85 -10.92 -9.44
C TRP A 131 -4.92 -9.58 -8.69
N LEU A 132 -5.11 -8.44 -9.38
CA LEU A 132 -5.24 -7.12 -8.75
C LEU A 132 -6.44 -7.07 -7.82
N LEU A 133 -7.60 -7.55 -8.29
CA LEU A 133 -8.82 -7.61 -7.49
C LEU A 133 -8.61 -8.51 -6.26
N SER A 134 -8.07 -9.72 -6.47
CA SER A 134 -7.86 -10.69 -5.40
C SER A 134 -6.89 -10.15 -4.33
N GLN A 135 -5.76 -9.59 -4.76
CA GLN A 135 -4.76 -9.04 -3.84
C GLN A 135 -5.27 -7.77 -3.13
N SER A 136 -6.01 -6.91 -3.83
CA SER A 136 -6.63 -5.72 -3.23
C SER A 136 -7.65 -6.10 -2.16
N ALA A 137 -8.47 -7.12 -2.41
CA ALA A 137 -9.45 -7.60 -1.43
C ALA A 137 -8.76 -8.15 -0.17
N LEU A 138 -7.71 -8.97 -0.33
CA LEU A 138 -6.91 -9.49 0.79
C LEU A 138 -6.19 -8.37 1.55
N ALA A 139 -5.66 -7.38 0.84
CA ALA A 139 -5.01 -6.22 1.43
C ALA A 139 -5.99 -5.38 2.25
N ILE A 140 -7.18 -5.07 1.72
CA ILE A 140 -8.23 -4.32 2.43
C ILE A 140 -8.67 -5.08 3.69
N ALA A 141 -8.93 -6.39 3.56
CA ALA A 141 -9.33 -7.23 4.70
C ALA A 141 -8.25 -7.24 5.80
N SER A 142 -6.98 -7.41 5.41
CA SER A 142 -5.84 -7.40 6.34
C SER A 142 -5.59 -6.03 6.98
N PHE A 143 -5.86 -4.96 6.24
CA PHE A 143 -5.59 -3.60 6.70
C PHE A 143 -6.46 -3.23 7.89
N SER A 144 -7.71 -3.73 7.92
CA SER A 144 -8.63 -3.60 9.08
C SER A 144 -8.62 -2.17 9.67
N LEU A 145 -8.74 -1.17 8.79
CA LEU A 145 -8.76 0.24 9.16
C LEU A 145 -10.21 0.67 9.38
N ASN A 146 -10.48 1.35 10.50
CA ASN A 146 -11.72 2.10 10.69
C ASN A 146 -11.64 3.41 9.91
N GLY A 147 -11.97 3.36 8.62
CA GLY A 147 -11.84 4.50 7.72
C GLY A 147 -12.26 4.18 6.30
N VAL A 148 -11.90 5.10 5.40
CA VAL A 148 -12.23 5.04 3.98
C VAL A 148 -11.02 4.56 3.19
N VAL A 149 -11.22 3.50 2.41
CA VAL A 149 -10.31 3.10 1.33
C VAL A 149 -11.02 3.31 0.00
N GLY A 150 -10.40 4.12 -0.88
CA GLY A 150 -10.85 4.29 -2.25
C GLY A 150 -10.52 3.06 -3.08
N VAL A 151 -11.47 2.61 -3.87
CA VAL A 151 -11.27 1.55 -4.86
C VAL A 151 -11.36 2.18 -6.24
N SER A 152 -10.35 1.92 -7.07
CA SER A 152 -10.21 2.46 -8.42
C SER A 152 -10.08 1.35 -9.44
N GLY A 153 -10.53 1.60 -10.67
CA GLY A 153 -10.39 0.69 -11.79
C GLY A 153 -10.73 1.36 -13.11
N GLU A 154 -10.12 0.91 -14.20
CA GLU A 154 -10.26 1.51 -15.54
C GLU A 154 -11.65 1.26 -16.16
N SER A 155 -12.32 0.14 -15.82
CA SER A 155 -13.72 -0.13 -16.23
C SER A 155 -14.75 0.29 -15.19
N LEU A 156 -14.34 0.53 -13.94
CA LEU A 156 -15.26 0.83 -12.86
C LEU A 156 -15.62 2.33 -12.92
N TYR A 157 -16.78 2.63 -13.50
CA TYR A 157 -17.48 3.85 -13.12
C TYR A 157 -17.64 3.84 -11.60
N CYS A 158 -17.20 4.92 -10.95
CA CYS A 158 -17.21 5.20 -9.52
C CYS A 158 -15.99 4.71 -8.72
N MET A 159 -15.20 5.67 -8.20
CA MET A 159 -14.43 5.48 -6.97
C MET A 159 -15.38 4.94 -5.91
N VAL A 160 -15.30 3.66 -5.58
CA VAL A 160 -16.08 3.09 -4.49
C VAL A 160 -15.32 3.33 -3.20
N THR A 161 -15.94 4.03 -2.28
CA THR A 161 -15.43 4.19 -0.92
C THR A 161 -15.94 3.02 -0.07
N ILE A 162 -15.02 2.19 0.42
CA ILE A 162 -15.36 1.19 1.44
C ILE A 162 -15.14 1.83 2.80
N SER A 163 -16.22 2.03 3.56
CA SER A 163 -16.15 2.37 4.98
C SER A 163 -16.11 1.07 5.77
N CYS A 164 -14.93 0.66 6.22
CA CYS A 164 -14.81 -0.46 7.15
C CYS A 164 -15.26 0.03 8.52
N THR A 165 -16.51 -0.27 8.88
CA THR A 165 -17.01 -0.10 10.25
C THR A 165 -17.05 -1.50 10.83
N LEU A 166 -16.12 -1.81 11.74
CA LEU A 166 -16.12 -3.05 12.50
C LEU A 166 -17.27 -3.09 13.51
#